data_AF-A0A060SEP9-F1
#
_entry.id   AF-A0A060SEP9-F1
#
_cell.length_a   1.000
_cell.length_b   1.000
_cell.length_c   1.000
_cell.angle_alpha   90.00
_cell.angle_beta   90.00
_cell.angle_gamma   90.00
#
_symmetry.space_group_name_H-M   'P 1'
#
loop_
_entity.id
_entity.type
_entity.pdbx_description
1 polymer ?
#
loop_
_entity_poly.entity_id
_entity_poly.type
_entity_poly.pdbx_seq_one_letter_code
_entity_poly.pdbx_strand_id
1 'polypeptide(L)'
;MDDNFSFDVATSLVQYSGYASPTLLPPSQARLLQLWDDIGVPHAPAKQLFSESLTITGFLVDSAAMTITLPEQACAELVAAIRSFLSDAPRRRRPLREWQRLIGWINWGLNVQPLLRPALQSSYAKISGMSIPHAPIYVNARVTRDLLFIASIFAKHGGIHLMRASSWGPNDADLVVFCDACLTGMAFWIPALSLAFVSDCPGAPVGLEDNIFWFEVLTVLAALEWVHEHLSPLPTRLAIYTDNLNTVQMFDSFRAIRCFDKLLLSACELLIASNIDLRVWHIAGQHNTVADALSRGLFHVARQQPLRQPWTYDRLVCEHAVALGHAIDKSTRVTYTSHLQSYLTFCKIHAFPIDPTVDTLSFFVVFMCHHIKPVSVDSYLSGICNQLEHLFPYIRDNRRSSLVSRTLKGCKRLSNTPPSRKLPLSVEHILMLLNTFPDTSYDNLLFHAIVISGFFGLHRLGKLVDPDRPDLHNWRKTIKRSSVHLFEDNFSYVLPTHKADPHHLGSHVIISSDHPDVNPTRIFAAYLRARDAKFRFQPALWITSDGRVPTRSWFISRLRRVLPSSYAGHSLRAGGATYFAARGWSDDRIQALGRWSSEAYRIYIRENPVILQALLHGRVLQRS
;
A
#
# COMPACT_ATOMS: atom_id res chain seq x y z
N MET A 1 0.71 -10.97 34.73
CA MET A 1 -0.08 -9.92 34.06
C MET A 1 0.92 -8.88 33.60
N ASP A 2 1.14 -8.81 32.30
CA ASP A 2 1.88 -7.68 31.72
C ASP A 2 1.04 -6.41 31.88
N ASP A 3 1.71 -5.26 31.99
CA ASP A 3 1.01 -3.98 32.07
C ASP A 3 0.24 -3.73 30.76
N ASN A 4 -1.05 -3.44 30.88
CA ASN A 4 -1.92 -3.16 29.74
C ASN A 4 -2.37 -1.70 29.77
N PHE A 5 -2.27 -1.01 28.64
CA PHE A 5 -2.57 0.41 28.50
C PHE A 5 -3.59 0.61 27.37
N SER A 6 -4.58 1.47 27.59
CA SER A 6 -5.60 1.83 26.61
C SER A 6 -5.98 3.30 26.76
N PHE A 7 -6.65 3.84 25.75
CA PHE A 7 -7.33 5.14 25.82
C PHE A 7 -8.85 4.93 25.84
N ASP A 8 -9.58 5.93 26.32
CA ASP A 8 -11.03 6.02 26.18
C ASP A 8 -11.39 7.40 25.60
N VAL A 9 -12.41 7.44 24.74
CA VAL A 9 -12.88 8.68 24.12
C VAL A 9 -14.00 9.31 24.95
N ALA A 10 -14.68 8.51 25.78
CA ALA A 10 -15.73 8.98 26.66
C ALA A 10 -15.14 9.67 27.91
N THR A 11 -15.54 10.91 28.17
CA THR A 11 -15.16 11.65 29.39
C THR A 11 -15.98 11.25 30.61
N SER A 12 -17.05 10.46 30.43
CA SER A 12 -17.92 10.00 31.51
C SER A 12 -17.37 8.74 32.18
N LEU A 13 -17.16 8.81 33.49
CA LEU A 13 -16.81 7.65 34.31
C LEU A 13 -18.04 6.78 34.61
N VAL A 14 -17.82 5.47 34.73
CA VAL A 14 -18.84 4.48 35.14
C VAL A 14 -18.45 3.85 36.46
N GLN A 15 -19.45 3.43 37.22
CA GLN A 15 -19.24 2.77 38.50
C GLN A 15 -18.84 1.30 38.29
N TYR A 16 -17.73 0.90 38.90
CA TYR A 16 -17.26 -0.47 38.98
C TYR A 16 -17.36 -0.98 40.43
N SER A 17 -17.97 -2.15 40.61
CA SER A 17 -18.35 -2.71 41.92
C SER A 17 -17.56 -3.97 42.33
N GLY A 18 -16.50 -4.35 41.59
CA GLY A 18 -15.70 -5.53 41.92
C GLY A 18 -14.71 -5.34 43.09
N TYR A 19 -14.64 -4.13 43.67
CA TYR A 19 -13.83 -3.82 44.84
C TYR A 19 -14.68 -3.63 46.10
N ALA A 20 -14.02 -3.64 47.28
CA ALA A 20 -14.66 -3.44 48.58
C ALA A 20 -15.42 -2.10 48.70
N SER A 21 -15.08 -1.12 47.87
CA SER A 21 -15.79 0.15 47.73
C SER A 21 -16.01 0.42 46.24
N PRO A 22 -17.21 0.88 45.82
CA PRO A 22 -17.44 1.19 44.42
C PRO A 22 -16.52 2.32 43.93
N THR A 23 -15.90 2.11 42.77
CA THR A 23 -14.94 3.07 42.18
C THR A 23 -15.44 3.56 40.83
N LEU A 24 -15.26 4.84 40.54
CA LEU A 24 -15.54 5.41 39.22
C LEU A 24 -14.33 5.21 38.31
N LEU A 25 -14.53 4.55 37.16
CA LEU A 25 -13.49 4.21 36.20
C LEU A 25 -13.95 4.52 34.75
N PRO A 26 -13.01 4.68 33.80
CA PRO A 26 -13.34 4.74 32.38
C PRO A 26 -14.13 3.50 31.92
N PRO A 27 -15.11 3.66 31.00
CA PRO A 27 -15.96 2.56 30.54
C PRO A 27 -15.20 1.33 30.03
N SER A 28 -14.14 1.55 29.25
CA SER A 28 -13.34 0.47 28.69
C SER A 28 -12.54 -0.28 29.76
N GLN A 29 -12.04 0.45 30.76
CA GLN A 29 -11.31 -0.11 31.89
C GLN A 29 -12.26 -0.92 32.79
N ALA A 30 -13.44 -0.39 33.12
CA ALA A 30 -14.44 -1.10 33.93
C ALA A 30 -14.88 -2.41 33.27
N ARG A 31 -15.09 -2.43 31.95
CA ARG A 31 -15.41 -3.66 31.20
C ARG A 31 -14.29 -4.69 31.23
N LEU A 32 -13.03 -4.24 31.15
CA LEU A 32 -11.88 -5.13 31.24
C LEU A 32 -11.77 -5.78 32.62
N LEU A 33 -11.96 -4.99 33.69
CA LEU A 33 -11.96 -5.51 35.05
C LEU A 33 -13.11 -6.49 35.29
N GLN A 34 -14.31 -6.18 34.78
CA GLN A 34 -15.45 -7.09 34.86
C GLN A 34 -15.17 -8.42 34.13
N LEU A 35 -14.53 -8.37 32.95
CA LEU A 35 -14.08 -9.57 32.27
C LEU A 35 -13.06 -10.36 33.12
N TRP A 36 -12.13 -9.67 33.79
CA TRP A 36 -11.16 -10.32 34.68
C TRP A 36 -11.82 -10.97 35.89
N ASP A 37 -12.83 -10.33 36.47
CA ASP A 37 -13.66 -10.92 37.53
C ASP A 37 -14.35 -12.20 37.02
N ASP A 38 -14.98 -12.14 35.84
CA ASP A 38 -15.73 -13.27 35.24
C ASP A 38 -14.83 -14.50 34.99
N ILE A 39 -13.55 -14.29 34.70
CA ILE A 39 -12.57 -15.37 34.43
C ILE A 39 -11.64 -15.66 35.63
N GLY A 40 -11.84 -15.00 36.77
CA GLY A 40 -11.08 -15.23 38.00
C GLY A 40 -9.63 -14.74 37.96
N VAL A 41 -9.32 -13.69 37.19
CA VAL A 41 -7.98 -13.10 37.12
C VAL A 41 -7.81 -12.02 38.19
N PRO A 42 -6.84 -12.16 39.12
CA PRO A 42 -6.67 -11.21 40.21
C PRO A 42 -6.12 -9.86 39.74
N HIS A 43 -6.65 -8.78 40.30
CA HIS A 43 -6.19 -7.42 40.04
C HIS A 43 -6.31 -6.52 41.28
N ALA A 44 -5.45 -5.50 41.37
CA ALA A 44 -5.39 -4.60 42.53
C ALA A 44 -5.77 -3.16 42.15
N PRO A 45 -6.57 -2.45 42.97
CA PRO A 45 -6.98 -1.05 42.71
C PRO A 45 -5.80 -0.10 42.50
N ALA A 46 -4.71 -0.27 43.26
CA ALA A 46 -3.52 0.58 43.18
C ALA A 46 -2.81 0.52 41.81
N LYS A 47 -3.11 -0.49 40.98
CA LYS A 47 -2.58 -0.64 39.62
C LYS A 47 -3.55 -0.17 38.54
N GLN A 48 -4.76 0.27 38.90
CA GLN A 48 -5.81 0.71 37.98
C GLN A 48 -5.81 2.23 37.85
N LEU A 49 -4.75 2.77 37.25
CA LEU A 49 -4.58 4.20 37.07
C LEU A 49 -5.23 4.68 35.76
N PHE A 50 -5.86 5.85 35.79
CA PHE A 50 -6.33 6.56 34.61
C PHE A 50 -6.20 8.07 34.82
N SER A 51 -5.80 8.80 33.78
CA SER A 51 -5.59 10.25 33.80
C SER A 51 -5.37 10.73 32.35
N GLU A 52 -5.52 12.03 32.10
CA GLU A 52 -5.12 12.65 30.82
C GLU A 52 -3.60 12.56 30.59
N SER A 53 -2.83 12.51 31.70
CA SER A 53 -1.38 12.34 31.71
C SER A 53 -0.98 11.21 32.68
N LEU A 54 -0.27 10.19 32.18
CA LEU A 54 0.08 8.98 32.93
C LEU A 54 1.52 8.54 32.65
N THR A 55 2.24 8.12 33.70
CA THR A 55 3.55 7.48 33.52
C THR A 55 3.40 6.02 33.10
N ILE A 56 3.79 5.70 31.87
CA ILE A 56 3.75 4.38 31.25
C ILE A 56 5.19 3.93 30.99
N THR A 57 5.61 2.82 31.59
CA THR A 57 6.96 2.24 31.43
C THR A 57 8.13 3.23 31.61
N GLY A 58 7.93 4.25 32.45
CA GLY A 58 8.89 5.31 32.75
C GLY A 58 8.80 6.56 31.85
N PHE A 59 7.83 6.62 30.93
CA PHE A 59 7.53 7.78 30.11
C PHE A 59 6.25 8.47 30.57
N LEU A 60 6.26 9.79 30.67
CA LEU A 60 5.06 10.58 30.88
C LEU A 60 4.31 10.70 29.54
N VAL A 61 3.17 10.04 29.43
CA VAL A 61 2.30 10.09 28.25
C VAL A 61 1.18 11.09 28.52
N ASP A 62 1.15 12.17 27.75
CA ASP A 62 0.14 13.23 27.83
C ASP A 62 -0.74 13.20 26.58
N SER A 63 -2.01 12.85 26.77
CA SER A 63 -2.98 12.72 25.69
C SER A 63 -3.55 14.06 25.22
N ALA A 64 -3.54 15.10 26.05
CA ALA A 64 -4.03 16.43 25.70
C ALA A 64 -2.98 17.18 24.87
N ALA A 65 -1.72 17.13 25.29
CA ALA A 65 -0.60 17.70 24.56
C ALA A 65 -0.11 16.80 23.41
N MET A 66 -0.61 15.55 23.32
CA MET A 66 -0.16 14.54 22.37
C MET A 66 1.35 14.32 22.43
N THR A 67 1.88 14.11 23.65
CA THR A 67 3.33 13.95 23.88
C THR A 67 3.69 12.68 24.66
N ILE A 68 4.88 12.14 24.39
CA ILE A 68 5.54 11.14 25.24
C ILE A 68 6.84 11.78 25.72
N THR A 69 6.97 11.96 27.03
CA THR A 69 8.10 12.68 27.62
C THR A 69 8.91 11.76 28.53
N LEU A 70 10.21 11.69 28.27
CA LEU A 70 11.17 11.13 29.20
C LEU A 70 11.46 12.16 30.31
N PRO A 71 11.30 11.83 31.61
CA PRO A 71 11.58 12.76 32.69
C PRO A 71 13.00 13.35 32.61
N GLU A 72 13.15 14.64 32.93
CA GLU A 72 14.44 15.35 32.83
C GLU A 72 15.56 14.65 33.58
N GLN A 73 15.27 14.14 34.78
CA GLN A 73 16.23 13.37 35.57
C GLN A 73 16.70 12.11 34.83
N ALA A 74 15.77 11.34 34.25
CA ALA A 74 16.12 10.13 33.50
C ALA A 74 16.92 10.45 32.22
N CYS A 75 16.63 11.60 31.59
CA CYS A 75 17.41 12.12 30.47
C CYS A 75 18.84 12.47 30.90
N ALA A 76 19.00 13.18 32.03
CA ALA A 76 20.30 13.52 32.58
C ALA A 76 21.10 12.28 32.99
N GLU A 77 20.46 11.28 33.60
CA GLU A 77 21.08 10.00 33.96
C GLU A 77 21.53 9.22 32.71
N LEU A 78 20.73 9.18 31.64
CA LEU A 78 21.12 8.56 30.37
C LEU A 78 22.34 9.25 29.75
N VAL A 79 22.34 10.58 29.72
CA VAL A 79 23.49 11.39 29.23
C VAL A 79 24.73 11.13 30.08
N ALA A 80 24.59 11.10 31.40
CA ALA A 80 25.69 10.82 32.32
C ALA A 80 26.23 9.39 32.14
N ALA A 81 25.36 8.41 31.91
CA ALA A 81 25.75 7.02 31.67
C ALA A 81 26.53 6.86 30.36
N ILE A 82 26.10 7.52 29.29
CA ILE A 82 26.84 7.52 28.02
C ILE A 82 28.23 8.16 28.21
N ARG A 83 28.28 9.34 28.84
CA ARG A 83 29.56 10.04 29.10
C ARG A 83 30.46 9.22 30.02
N SER A 84 29.92 8.57 31.04
CA SER A 84 30.65 7.70 31.96
C SER A 84 31.22 6.47 31.26
N PHE A 85 30.42 5.81 30.41
CA PHE A 85 30.87 4.67 29.59
C PHE A 85 32.08 5.04 28.72
N LEU A 86 32.11 6.29 28.22
CA LEU A 86 33.19 6.85 27.41
C LEU A 86 34.34 7.46 28.24
N SER A 87 34.11 7.88 29.49
CA SER A 87 35.13 8.37 30.42
C SER A 87 36.07 7.21 30.84
N ASP A 88 37.32 7.48 31.23
CA ASP A 88 38.44 6.52 31.36
C ASP A 88 39.14 6.11 30.06
N ALA A 89 39.70 7.10 29.35
CA ALA A 89 40.65 6.88 28.26
C ALA A 89 42.06 6.52 28.78
N PRO A 90 42.24 5.31 29.34
CA PRO A 90 43.36 4.47 28.90
C PRO A 90 42.96 3.03 28.55
N ARG A 91 41.82 2.51 29.02
CA ARG A 91 41.44 1.10 28.79
C ARG A 91 40.70 0.87 27.49
N ARG A 92 39.98 1.88 26.96
CA ARG A 92 39.16 1.86 25.71
C ARG A 92 38.39 0.55 25.46
N ARG A 93 38.18 -0.30 26.45
CA ARG A 93 37.62 -1.64 26.35
C ARG A 93 36.59 -1.79 27.45
N ARG A 94 35.40 -2.24 27.09
CA ARG A 94 34.30 -2.51 28.01
C ARG A 94 33.80 -3.94 27.82
N PRO A 95 33.43 -4.64 28.89
CA PRO A 95 32.88 -5.99 28.77
C PRO A 95 31.57 -5.95 27.97
N LEU A 96 31.29 -7.00 27.19
CA LEU A 96 30.07 -7.13 26.38
C LEU A 96 28.79 -6.84 27.19
N ARG A 97 28.73 -7.26 28.46
CA ARG A 97 27.60 -7.00 29.36
C ARG A 97 27.35 -5.51 29.60
N GLU A 98 28.40 -4.69 29.69
CA GLU A 98 28.25 -3.23 29.84
C GLU A 98 27.76 -2.59 28.54
N TRP A 99 28.24 -3.06 27.38
CA TRP A 99 27.70 -2.62 26.08
C TRP A 99 26.20 -2.94 25.96
N GLN A 100 25.81 -4.17 26.28
CA GLN A 100 24.41 -4.59 26.21
C GLN A 100 23.51 -3.77 27.15
N ARG A 101 23.98 -3.49 28.37
CA ARG A 101 23.27 -2.64 29.34
C ARG A 101 23.10 -1.21 28.81
N LEU A 102 24.17 -0.59 28.32
CA LEU A 102 24.11 0.78 27.79
C LEU A 102 23.20 0.85 26.56
N ILE A 103 23.37 -0.06 25.59
CA ILE A 103 22.55 -0.10 24.38
C ILE A 103 21.08 -0.32 24.73
N GLY A 104 20.77 -1.19 25.70
CA GLY A 104 19.41 -1.40 26.19
C GLY A 104 18.80 -0.11 26.76
N TRP A 105 19.58 0.63 27.56
CA TRP A 105 19.12 1.89 28.14
C TRP A 105 18.95 3.01 27.09
N ILE A 106 19.88 3.12 26.13
CA ILE A 106 19.73 4.03 25.00
C ILE A 106 18.48 3.67 24.20
N ASN A 107 18.30 2.39 23.86
CA ASN A 107 17.14 1.93 23.09
C ASN A 107 15.82 2.21 23.82
N TRP A 108 15.80 2.16 25.15
CA TRP A 108 14.67 2.65 25.94
C TRP A 108 14.44 4.15 25.71
N GLY A 109 15.47 4.99 25.82
CA GLY A 109 15.37 6.43 25.51
C GLY A 109 14.95 6.73 24.06
N LEU A 110 15.33 5.90 23.09
CA LEU A 110 14.95 6.07 21.68
C LEU A 110 13.45 5.92 21.40
N ASN A 111 12.64 5.47 22.36
CA ASN A 111 11.19 5.50 22.21
C ASN A 111 10.65 6.93 22.13
N VAL A 112 11.31 7.90 22.77
CA VAL A 112 10.93 9.32 22.67
C VAL A 112 11.69 10.08 21.58
N GLN A 113 12.79 9.52 21.09
CA GLN A 113 13.56 10.14 20.00
C GLN A 113 13.99 9.10 18.96
N PRO A 114 13.05 8.60 18.13
CA PRO A 114 13.34 7.51 17.19
C PRO A 114 14.31 7.90 16.08
N LEU A 115 14.45 9.19 15.76
CA LEU A 115 15.40 9.70 14.76
C LEU A 115 16.87 9.47 15.14
N LEU A 116 17.17 9.15 16.40
CA LEU A 116 18.52 8.81 16.87
C LEU A 116 18.88 7.32 16.68
N ARG A 117 17.96 6.47 16.22
CA ARG A 117 18.24 5.04 15.94
C ARG A 117 19.45 4.78 15.03
N PRO A 118 19.71 5.57 13.96
CA PRO A 118 20.90 5.36 13.13
C PRO A 118 22.21 5.41 13.92
N ALA A 119 22.30 6.25 14.95
CA ALA A 119 23.49 6.39 15.78
C ALA A 119 23.82 5.13 16.62
N LEU A 120 22.86 4.22 16.84
CA LEU A 120 23.15 2.94 17.50
C LEU A 120 23.79 1.90 16.57
N GLN A 121 23.76 2.11 15.25
CA GLN A 121 24.26 1.12 14.29
C GLN A 121 25.75 0.83 14.48
N SER A 122 26.56 1.84 14.85
CA SER A 122 27.97 1.63 15.16
C SER A 122 28.18 0.67 16.33
N SER A 123 27.34 0.77 17.35
CA SER A 123 27.42 -0.03 18.57
C SER A 123 26.94 -1.45 18.33
N TYR A 124 25.81 -1.64 17.62
CA TYR A 124 25.34 -2.97 17.21
C TYR A 124 26.34 -3.68 16.31
N ALA A 125 26.89 -2.99 15.29
CA ALA A 125 27.91 -3.57 14.42
C ALA A 125 29.18 -3.97 15.20
N LYS A 126 29.49 -3.25 16.29
CA LYS A 126 30.68 -3.53 17.10
C LYS A 126 30.54 -4.78 17.97
N ILE A 127 29.34 -5.08 18.47
CA ILE A 127 29.08 -6.24 19.33
C ILE A 127 28.47 -7.43 18.58
N SER A 128 28.18 -7.28 17.29
CA SER A 128 27.58 -8.31 16.45
C SER A 128 28.42 -9.60 16.45
N GLY A 129 27.76 -10.74 16.67
CA GLY A 129 28.40 -12.06 16.70
C GLY A 129 29.18 -12.37 17.97
N MET A 130 29.19 -11.49 18.98
CA MET A 130 29.89 -11.72 20.25
C MET A 130 28.95 -12.32 21.30
N SER A 131 29.40 -13.38 21.99
CA SER A 131 28.61 -14.11 22.98
C SER A 131 29.21 -14.14 24.39
N ILE A 132 30.49 -13.80 24.55
CA ILE A 132 31.21 -13.89 25.83
C ILE A 132 30.96 -12.62 26.68
N PRO A 133 30.25 -12.69 27.83
CA PRO A 133 29.76 -11.50 28.55
C PRO A 133 30.86 -10.57 29.09
N HIS A 134 32.02 -11.13 29.46
CA HIS A 134 33.14 -10.39 30.03
C HIS A 134 34.24 -10.08 29.01
N ALA A 135 34.04 -10.41 27.73
CA ALA A 135 35.02 -10.13 26.70
C ALA A 135 35.26 -8.61 26.57
N PRO A 136 36.53 -8.14 26.64
CA PRO A 136 36.84 -6.72 26.60
C PRO A 136 36.76 -6.20 25.16
N ILE A 137 35.71 -5.44 24.83
CA ILE A 137 35.44 -4.91 23.49
C ILE A 137 35.87 -3.47 23.38
N TYR A 138 36.69 -3.18 22.36
CA TYR A 138 37.25 -1.85 22.15
C TYR A 138 36.23 -0.82 21.66
N VAL A 139 36.20 0.37 22.26
CA VAL A 139 35.42 1.54 21.81
C VAL A 139 36.25 2.32 20.79
N ASN A 140 35.79 2.37 19.54
CA ASN A 140 36.49 3.10 18.47
C ASN A 140 35.90 4.51 18.28
N ALA A 141 36.61 5.35 17.52
CA ALA A 141 36.23 6.73 17.28
C ALA A 141 34.80 6.89 16.68
N ARG A 142 34.37 5.95 15.82
CA ARG A 142 33.01 5.95 15.26
C ARG A 142 31.95 5.77 16.35
N VAL A 143 32.12 4.78 17.22
CA VAL A 143 31.19 4.58 18.35
C VAL A 143 31.22 5.77 19.30
N THR A 144 32.42 6.31 19.60
CA THR A 144 32.53 7.49 20.46
C THR A 144 31.76 8.68 19.89
N ARG A 145 31.92 8.97 18.59
CA ARG A 145 31.17 10.02 17.89
C ARG A 145 29.66 9.79 18.01
N ASP A 146 29.18 8.60 17.69
CA ASP A 146 27.75 8.32 17.61
C ASP A 146 27.07 8.31 18.98
N LEU A 147 27.74 7.76 20.01
CA LEU A 147 27.26 7.82 21.39
C LEU A 147 27.26 9.26 21.94
N LEU A 148 28.29 10.05 21.66
CA LEU A 148 28.32 11.46 22.05
C LEU A 148 27.22 12.27 21.34
N PHE A 149 26.93 11.96 20.07
CA PHE A 149 25.82 12.57 19.33
C PHE A 149 24.47 12.29 19.99
N ILE A 150 24.20 11.04 20.39
CA ILE A 150 22.99 10.69 21.15
C ILE A 150 22.93 11.52 22.45
N ALA A 151 24.03 11.55 23.21
CA ALA A 151 24.10 12.27 24.47
C ALA A 151 23.91 13.80 24.29
N SER A 152 24.44 14.40 23.22
CA SER A 152 24.27 15.83 22.95
C SER A 152 22.84 16.17 22.58
N ILE A 153 22.17 15.33 21.78
CA ILE A 153 20.79 15.57 21.37
C ILE A 153 19.84 15.46 22.58
N PHE A 154 19.97 14.43 23.41
CA PHE A 154 19.19 14.33 24.65
C PHE A 154 19.46 15.49 25.62
N ALA A 155 20.71 15.96 25.71
CA ALA A 155 21.04 17.11 26.55
C ALA A 155 20.46 18.44 26.02
N LYS A 156 20.35 18.60 24.69
CA LYS A 156 19.93 19.85 24.04
C LYS A 156 18.42 19.95 23.81
N HIS A 157 17.79 18.85 23.41
CA HIS A 157 16.38 18.80 23.00
C HIS A 157 15.48 18.06 23.98
N GLY A 158 16.05 17.47 25.03
CA GLY A 158 15.31 16.66 25.99
C GLY A 158 14.81 15.34 25.38
N GLY A 159 13.77 14.77 26.00
CA GLY A 159 13.18 13.51 25.56
C GLY A 159 11.67 13.63 25.32
N ILE A 160 11.24 14.70 24.64
CA ILE A 160 9.83 14.88 24.27
C ILE A 160 9.61 14.36 22.84
N HIS A 161 8.68 13.44 22.69
CA HIS A 161 8.15 12.97 21.43
C HIS A 161 6.76 13.54 21.19
N LEU A 162 6.53 14.19 20.06
CA LEU A 162 5.19 14.61 19.64
C LEU A 162 4.51 13.45 18.91
N MET A 163 3.40 12.96 19.45
CA MET A 163 2.54 11.98 18.79
C MET A 163 1.83 12.64 17.61
N ARG A 164 2.33 12.44 16.39
CA ARG A 164 1.70 12.96 15.17
C ARG A 164 0.86 11.87 14.49
N ALA A 165 -0.33 12.24 14.03
CA ALA A 165 -1.14 11.40 13.15
C ALA A 165 -0.50 11.37 11.75
N SER A 166 0.54 10.57 11.55
CA SER A 166 1.39 10.67 10.36
C SER A 166 1.01 9.67 9.27
N SER A 167 -0.10 9.95 8.58
CA SER A 167 -0.31 9.54 7.18
C SER A 167 -0.66 10.78 6.36
N TRP A 168 0.29 11.28 5.58
CA TRP A 168 0.10 12.39 4.65
C TRP A 168 0.76 12.02 3.31
N GLY A 169 0.11 12.38 2.22
CA GLY A 169 0.56 12.09 0.86
C GLY A 169 1.17 13.31 0.17
N PRO A 170 1.62 13.16 -1.08
CA PRO A 170 2.19 14.23 -1.90
C PRO A 170 1.46 15.56 -1.91
N ASN A 171 0.14 15.52 -1.89
CA ASN A 171 -0.69 16.73 -1.99
C ASN A 171 -0.86 17.45 -0.64
N ASP A 172 -0.41 16.84 0.46
CA ASP A 172 -0.56 17.35 1.82
C ASP A 172 0.72 18.04 2.33
N ALA A 173 1.76 18.15 1.49
CA ALA A 173 3.04 18.78 1.81
C ALA A 173 2.91 20.30 1.86
N ASP A 174 3.52 20.93 2.86
CA ASP A 174 3.57 22.40 2.95
C ASP A 174 4.58 22.99 1.95
N LEU A 175 5.65 22.23 1.68
CA LEU A 175 6.68 22.60 0.71
C LEU A 175 7.18 21.37 -0.04
N VAL A 176 7.43 21.54 -1.33
CA VAL A 176 7.96 20.50 -2.23
C VAL A 176 9.30 20.96 -2.81
N VAL A 177 10.29 20.09 -2.76
CA VAL A 177 11.63 20.30 -3.34
C VAL A 177 11.96 19.13 -4.27
N PHE A 178 12.59 19.43 -5.41
CA PHE A 178 13.08 18.43 -6.36
C PHE A 178 14.60 18.46 -6.36
N CYS A 179 15.22 17.32 -6.06
CA CYS A 179 16.67 17.14 -6.02
C CYS A 179 17.12 16.28 -7.19
N ASP A 180 18.33 16.53 -7.65
CA ASP A 180 19.04 15.72 -8.64
C ASP A 180 20.55 15.90 -8.48
N ALA A 181 21.30 14.85 -8.69
CA ALA A 181 22.74 14.89 -8.82
C ALA A 181 23.21 14.19 -10.09
N CYS A 182 24.34 14.67 -10.61
CA CYS A 182 25.11 13.99 -11.63
C CYS A 182 26.56 13.82 -11.15
N LEU A 183 27.43 13.26 -12.00
CA LEU A 183 28.83 13.02 -11.61
C LEU A 183 29.64 14.31 -11.41
N THR A 184 29.16 15.44 -11.93
CA THR A 184 29.87 16.72 -11.92
C THR A 184 29.19 17.81 -11.10
N GLY A 185 27.87 17.71 -10.89
CA GLY A 185 27.12 18.75 -10.18
C GLY A 185 25.87 18.20 -9.50
N MET A 186 25.38 18.96 -8.54
CA MET A 186 24.17 18.71 -7.76
C MET A 186 23.28 19.93 -7.77
N ALA A 187 21.97 19.69 -7.78
CA ALA A 187 21.00 20.77 -7.78
C ALA A 187 19.73 20.39 -7.04
N PHE A 188 19.09 21.41 -6.47
CA PHE A 188 17.72 21.31 -6.03
C PHE A 188 16.89 22.51 -6.46
N TRP A 189 15.61 22.27 -6.70
CA TRP A 189 14.64 23.24 -7.20
C TRP A 189 13.41 23.27 -6.31
N ILE A 190 12.98 24.47 -5.95
CA ILE A 190 11.82 24.75 -5.11
C ILE A 190 10.78 25.50 -5.98
N PRO A 191 9.79 24.81 -6.55
CA PRO A 191 8.84 25.42 -7.48
C PRO A 191 8.02 26.53 -6.85
N ALA A 192 7.58 26.33 -5.60
CA ALA A 192 6.75 27.30 -4.88
C ALA A 192 7.42 28.67 -4.71
N LEU A 193 8.77 28.69 -4.65
CA LEU A 193 9.56 29.91 -4.51
C LEU A 193 10.16 30.37 -5.83
N SER A 194 10.03 29.59 -6.91
CA SER A 194 10.76 29.80 -8.17
C SER A 194 12.28 29.95 -7.97
N LEU A 195 12.84 29.21 -7.00
CA LEU A 195 14.27 29.21 -6.67
C LEU A 195 14.91 27.88 -7.02
N ALA A 196 16.15 27.94 -7.49
CA ALA A 196 16.98 26.78 -7.77
C ALA A 196 18.41 27.05 -7.31
N PHE A 197 19.07 26.01 -6.80
CA PHE A 197 20.43 26.06 -6.31
C PHE A 197 21.24 24.97 -7.01
N VAL A 198 22.46 25.31 -7.40
CA VAL A 198 23.37 24.41 -8.12
C VAL A 198 24.75 24.54 -7.51
N SER A 199 25.44 23.41 -7.36
CA SER A 199 26.82 23.33 -6.90
C SER A 199 27.56 22.24 -7.66
N ASP A 200 28.88 22.39 -7.80
CA ASP A 200 29.74 21.30 -8.23
C ASP A 200 29.76 20.19 -7.17
N CYS A 201 29.96 18.94 -7.60
CA CYS A 201 30.07 17.80 -6.70
C CYS A 201 31.39 17.86 -5.91
N PRO A 202 31.36 17.75 -4.56
CA PRO A 202 32.58 17.70 -3.77
C PRO A 202 33.31 16.35 -3.93
N GLY A 203 34.54 16.25 -3.44
CA GLY A 203 35.29 14.99 -3.46
C GLY A 203 34.56 13.88 -2.69
N ALA A 204 34.21 12.79 -3.38
CA ALA A 204 33.52 11.65 -2.76
C ALA A 204 34.42 10.93 -1.73
N PRO A 205 33.82 10.28 -0.70
CA PRO A 205 34.59 9.52 0.29
C PRO A 205 35.41 8.38 -0.35
N VAL A 206 36.63 8.17 0.14
CA VAL A 206 37.52 7.10 -0.33
C VAL A 206 36.89 5.72 -0.12
N GLY A 207 36.85 4.90 -1.17
CA GLY A 207 36.36 3.51 -1.13
C GLY A 207 34.87 3.33 -1.44
N LEU A 208 34.21 4.36 -1.99
CA LEU A 208 32.86 4.27 -2.56
C LEU A 208 32.97 3.90 -4.05
N GLU A 209 32.37 2.78 -4.45
CA GLU A 209 32.31 2.37 -5.87
C GLU A 209 31.27 3.19 -6.65
N ASP A 210 30.23 3.68 -5.97
CA ASP A 210 29.12 4.44 -6.55
C ASP A 210 29.00 5.85 -5.94
N ASN A 211 29.72 6.80 -6.54
CA ASN A 211 29.71 8.19 -6.09
C ASN A 211 28.36 8.89 -6.32
N ILE A 212 27.53 8.42 -7.27
CA ILE A 212 26.29 9.13 -7.62
C ILE A 212 25.25 9.03 -6.51
N PHE A 213 25.13 7.85 -5.88
CA PHE A 213 24.25 7.68 -4.74
C PHE A 213 24.63 8.60 -3.57
N TRP A 214 25.94 8.82 -3.34
CA TRP A 214 26.40 9.73 -2.31
C TRP A 214 26.05 11.19 -2.59
N PHE A 215 26.18 11.64 -3.84
CA PHE A 215 25.79 13.00 -4.24
C PHE A 215 24.28 13.22 -4.15
N GLU A 216 23.46 12.24 -4.49
CA GLU A 216 22.00 12.29 -4.33
C GLU A 216 21.59 12.52 -2.87
N VAL A 217 22.16 11.74 -1.94
CA VAL A 217 21.90 11.89 -0.50
C VAL A 217 22.38 13.25 0.00
N LEU A 218 23.56 13.71 -0.45
CA LEU A 218 24.07 15.03 -0.08
C LEU A 218 23.18 16.16 -0.60
N THR A 219 22.62 16.01 -1.79
CA THR A 219 21.70 17.00 -2.39
C THR A 219 20.40 17.10 -1.60
N VAL A 220 19.86 15.96 -1.14
CA VAL A 220 18.69 15.93 -0.24
C VAL A 220 19.01 16.59 1.11
N LEU A 221 20.20 16.33 1.68
CA LEU A 221 20.63 16.98 2.92
C LEU A 221 20.78 18.49 2.74
N ALA A 222 21.42 18.95 1.66
CA ALA A 222 21.60 20.37 1.36
C ALA A 222 20.26 21.10 1.19
N ALA A 223 19.28 20.46 0.54
CA ALA A 223 17.93 21.00 0.43
C ALA A 223 17.24 21.13 1.82
N LEU A 224 17.39 20.13 2.68
CA LEU A 224 16.85 20.16 4.04
C LEU A 224 17.52 21.25 4.90
N GLU A 225 18.84 21.37 4.83
CA GLU A 225 19.62 22.38 5.54
C GLU A 225 19.23 23.79 5.09
N TRP A 226 19.11 24.01 3.78
CA TRP A 226 18.66 25.29 3.24
C TRP A 226 17.26 25.67 3.75
N VAL A 227 16.31 24.72 3.73
CA VAL A 227 14.96 24.92 4.27
C VAL A 227 14.99 25.28 5.75
N HIS A 228 15.82 24.58 6.54
CA HIS A 228 15.96 24.82 7.97
C HIS A 228 16.50 26.22 8.29
N GLU A 229 17.48 26.70 7.53
CA GLU A 229 18.16 27.96 7.80
C GLU A 229 17.44 29.19 7.25
N HIS A 230 16.74 29.06 6.11
CA HIS A 230 16.29 30.21 5.33
C HIS A 230 14.77 30.44 5.34
N LEU A 231 13.96 29.47 5.78
CA LEU A 231 12.51 29.64 5.83
C LEU A 231 12.00 29.96 7.24
N SER A 232 11.18 31.00 7.33
CA SER A 232 10.45 31.37 8.53
C SER A 232 9.04 31.85 8.13
N PRO A 233 7.96 31.17 8.56
CA PRO A 233 7.95 29.95 9.38
C PRO A 233 8.47 28.71 8.64
N LEU A 234 8.96 27.72 9.40
CA LEU A 234 9.37 26.43 8.86
C LEU A 234 8.15 25.59 8.42
N PRO A 235 8.25 24.80 7.33
CA PRO A 235 7.20 23.88 6.94
C PRO A 235 7.03 22.78 8.00
N THR A 236 5.80 22.40 8.31
CA THR A 236 5.56 21.26 9.20
C THR A 236 5.80 19.94 8.44
N ARG A 237 5.40 19.89 7.17
CA ARG A 237 5.51 18.74 6.26
C ARG A 237 6.34 19.12 5.04
N LEU A 238 7.53 18.54 4.93
CA LEU A 238 8.45 18.78 3.82
C LEU A 238 8.53 17.55 2.92
N ALA A 239 8.24 17.72 1.64
CA ALA A 239 8.41 16.69 0.63
C ALA A 239 9.65 16.97 -0.22
N ILE A 240 10.56 15.99 -0.31
CA ILE A 240 11.73 16.05 -1.20
C ILE A 240 11.63 14.92 -2.21
N TYR A 241 11.72 15.24 -3.49
CA TYR A 241 11.73 14.28 -4.59
C TYR A 241 13.17 14.05 -5.08
N THR A 242 13.52 12.80 -5.35
CA THR A 242 14.78 12.38 -6.00
C THR A 242 14.44 11.22 -6.94
N ASP A 243 15.21 11.04 -8.01
CA ASP A 243 15.07 9.89 -8.90
C ASP A 243 15.87 8.66 -8.43
N ASN A 244 16.60 8.80 -7.33
CA ASN A 244 17.39 7.72 -6.75
C ASN A 244 16.62 6.95 -5.67
N LEU A 245 16.21 5.73 -6.01
CA LEU A 245 15.50 4.83 -5.09
C LEU A 245 16.32 4.44 -3.86
N ASN A 246 17.65 4.39 -3.94
CA ASN A 246 18.49 4.07 -2.77
C ASN A 246 18.44 5.23 -1.76
N THR A 247 18.40 6.48 -2.23
CA THR A 247 18.22 7.68 -1.38
C THR A 247 16.88 7.64 -0.68
N VAL A 248 15.80 7.34 -1.41
CA VAL A 248 14.46 7.16 -0.84
C VAL A 248 14.48 6.09 0.26
N GLN A 249 15.02 4.90 -0.02
CA GLN A 249 15.09 3.81 0.95
C GLN A 249 15.91 4.15 2.19
N MET A 250 16.99 4.92 2.04
CA MET A 250 17.83 5.35 3.14
C MET A 250 17.08 6.27 4.11
N PHE A 251 16.35 7.26 3.58
CA PHE A 251 15.55 8.19 4.40
C PHE A 251 14.27 7.54 4.94
N ASP A 252 13.66 6.60 4.22
CA ASP A 252 12.48 5.86 4.72
C ASP A 252 12.84 4.90 5.87
N SER A 253 13.96 4.19 5.73
CA SER A 253 14.40 3.20 6.73
C SER A 253 15.20 3.82 7.87
N PHE A 254 15.73 5.03 7.69
CA PHE A 254 16.75 5.63 8.54
C PHE A 254 17.91 4.66 8.81
N ARG A 255 18.37 3.97 7.77
CA ARG A 255 19.53 3.07 7.82
C ARG A 255 20.52 3.44 6.74
N ALA A 256 21.78 3.57 7.13
CA ALA A 256 22.87 3.95 6.25
C ALA A 256 23.94 2.86 6.19
N ILE A 257 24.63 2.76 5.05
CA ILE A 257 25.94 2.08 4.97
C ILE A 257 26.99 3.06 5.53
N ARG A 258 28.12 2.55 6.04
CA ARG A 258 29.12 3.31 6.81
C ARG A 258 29.54 4.66 6.21
N CYS A 259 29.61 4.78 4.89
CA CYS A 259 29.99 6.00 4.19
C CYS A 259 28.91 7.11 4.22
N PHE A 260 27.66 6.77 4.52
CA PHE A 260 26.51 7.66 4.56
C PHE A 260 26.11 8.08 5.97
N ASP A 261 26.67 7.46 7.02
CA ASP A 261 26.31 7.73 8.43
C ASP A 261 26.31 9.23 8.76
N LYS A 262 27.37 9.95 8.36
CA LYS A 262 27.51 11.37 8.69
C LYS A 262 26.38 12.19 8.10
N LEU A 263 26.03 11.93 6.83
CA LEU A 263 24.94 12.64 6.15
C LEU A 263 23.60 12.35 6.82
N LEU A 264 23.33 11.09 7.14
CA LEU A 264 22.09 10.71 7.81
C LEU A 264 21.96 11.32 9.21
N LEU A 265 23.05 11.30 9.99
CA LEU A 265 23.06 11.86 11.34
C LEU A 265 22.87 13.38 11.32
N SER A 266 23.48 14.08 10.36
CA SER A 266 23.25 15.51 10.13
C SER A 266 21.79 15.78 9.75
N ALA A 267 21.18 14.97 8.88
CA ALA A 267 19.76 15.09 8.57
C ALA A 267 18.89 14.88 9.82
N CYS A 268 19.17 13.86 10.62
CA CYS A 268 18.45 13.61 11.87
C CYS A 268 18.55 14.78 12.86
N GLU A 269 19.74 15.38 13.00
CA GLU A 269 19.93 16.56 13.85
C GLU A 269 19.05 17.74 13.40
N LEU A 270 19.03 18.03 12.10
CA LEU A 270 18.19 19.09 11.53
C LEU A 270 16.70 18.80 11.75
N LEU A 271 16.24 17.58 11.53
CA LEU A 271 14.83 17.20 11.73
C LEU A 271 14.41 17.34 13.20
N ILE A 272 15.29 16.95 14.13
CA ILE A 272 15.03 17.09 15.57
C ILE A 272 15.00 18.57 15.99
N ALA A 273 15.92 19.38 15.46
CA ALA A 273 15.99 20.80 15.78
C ALA A 273 14.83 21.61 15.18
N SER A 274 14.37 21.23 13.99
CA SER A 274 13.35 21.95 13.21
C SER A 274 11.92 21.47 13.47
N ASN A 275 11.75 20.26 14.02
CA ASN A 275 10.46 19.57 14.11
C ASN A 275 9.76 19.34 12.75
N ILE A 276 10.52 19.35 11.64
CA ILE A 276 10.01 19.05 10.29
C ILE A 276 9.68 17.56 10.17
N ASP A 277 8.49 17.23 9.67
CA ASP A 277 8.16 15.88 9.19
C ASP A 277 8.57 15.76 7.71
N LEU A 278 9.69 15.08 7.47
CA LEU A 278 10.27 14.90 6.12
C LEU A 278 9.78 13.62 5.47
N ARG A 279 9.36 13.70 4.21
CA ARG A 279 9.18 12.55 3.31
C ARG A 279 10.04 12.71 2.07
N VAL A 280 10.85 11.70 1.79
CA VAL A 280 11.62 11.61 0.55
C VAL A 280 10.89 10.65 -0.39
N TRP A 281 10.57 11.09 -1.60
CA TRP A 281 9.84 10.30 -2.58
C TRP A 281 10.58 10.14 -3.89
N HIS A 282 10.30 9.02 -4.55
CA HIS A 282 10.83 8.76 -5.88
C HIS A 282 10.04 9.52 -6.95
N ILE A 283 10.76 10.22 -7.84
CA ILE A 283 10.25 10.72 -9.11
C ILE A 283 11.04 10.08 -10.24
N ALA A 284 10.38 9.60 -11.30
CA ALA A 284 11.14 9.07 -12.44
C ALA A 284 11.93 10.21 -13.11
N GLY A 285 13.20 9.99 -13.47
CA GLY A 285 14.07 11.02 -14.05
C GLY A 285 13.47 11.76 -15.27
N GLN A 286 12.66 11.06 -16.08
CA GLN A 286 11.89 11.68 -17.19
C GLN A 286 10.91 12.78 -16.76
N HIS A 287 10.55 12.82 -15.47
CA HIS A 287 9.70 13.82 -14.85
C HIS A 287 10.51 14.80 -13.97
N ASN A 288 11.77 14.50 -13.66
CA ASN A 288 12.69 15.36 -12.89
C ASN A 288 13.49 16.34 -13.78
N THR A 289 12.94 16.70 -14.94
CA THR A 289 13.66 17.41 -16.01
C THR A 289 14.32 18.73 -15.61
N VAL A 290 13.75 19.46 -14.65
CA VAL A 290 14.29 20.74 -14.20
C VAL A 290 15.52 20.53 -13.31
N ALA A 291 15.42 19.65 -12.31
CA ALA A 291 16.53 19.37 -11.42
C ALA A 291 17.68 18.66 -12.17
N ASP A 292 17.39 17.72 -13.09
CA ASP A 292 18.40 17.07 -13.96
C ASP A 292 19.10 18.08 -14.89
N ALA A 293 18.35 19.01 -15.49
CA ALA A 293 18.98 20.07 -16.28
C ALA A 293 19.87 20.97 -15.42
N LEU A 294 19.46 21.29 -14.19
CA LEU A 294 20.21 22.14 -13.27
C LEU A 294 21.49 21.44 -12.76
N SER A 295 21.42 20.16 -12.38
CA SER A 295 22.58 19.40 -11.88
C SER A 295 23.69 19.26 -12.93
N ARG A 296 23.31 19.28 -14.21
CA ARG A 296 24.21 19.25 -15.38
C ARG A 296 24.65 20.63 -15.88
N GLY A 297 24.24 21.72 -15.22
CA GLY A 297 24.55 23.09 -15.65
C GLY A 297 23.83 23.55 -16.92
N LEU A 298 22.77 22.86 -17.34
CA LEU A 298 21.96 23.18 -18.51
C LEU A 298 20.87 24.22 -18.15
N PHE A 299 21.28 25.40 -17.67
CA PHE A 299 20.36 26.45 -17.21
C PHE A 299 19.35 26.89 -18.28
N HIS A 300 19.75 26.86 -19.56
CA HIS A 300 18.86 27.23 -20.66
C HIS A 300 17.71 26.22 -20.85
N VAL A 301 17.97 24.94 -20.57
CA VAL A 301 16.95 23.87 -20.61
C VAL A 301 16.05 23.98 -19.38
N ALA A 302 16.62 24.23 -18.20
CA ALA A 302 15.85 24.42 -16.97
C ALA A 302 14.90 25.63 -17.02
N ARG A 303 15.25 26.69 -17.77
CA ARG A 303 14.41 27.89 -17.97
C ARG A 303 13.34 27.74 -19.06
N GLN A 304 13.46 26.74 -19.93
CA GLN A 304 12.48 26.49 -20.97
C GLN A 304 11.38 25.60 -20.42
N GLN A 305 10.17 26.15 -20.24
CA GLN A 305 9.00 25.29 -20.37
C GLN A 305 9.08 24.64 -21.76
N PRO A 306 8.86 23.32 -21.91
CA PRO A 306 8.90 22.71 -23.23
C PRO A 306 7.96 23.50 -24.14
N LEU A 307 8.49 24.02 -25.23
CA LEU A 307 7.71 24.76 -26.23
C LEU A 307 6.62 23.83 -26.76
N ARG A 308 5.42 23.92 -26.18
CA ARG A 308 4.24 23.23 -26.68
C ARG A 308 3.77 24.04 -27.88
N GLN A 309 4.07 23.57 -29.09
CA GLN A 309 3.51 24.20 -30.27
C GLN A 309 1.97 24.18 -30.16
N PRO A 310 1.29 25.30 -30.43
CA PRO A 310 -0.16 25.34 -30.41
C PRO A 310 -0.70 24.34 -31.44
N TRP A 311 -1.59 23.47 -31.00
CA TRP A 311 -2.30 22.57 -31.90
C TRP A 311 -3.35 23.38 -32.67
N THR A 312 -3.56 23.02 -33.94
CA THR A 312 -4.69 23.56 -34.71
C THR A 312 -6.01 23.16 -34.04
N TYR A 313 -7.06 23.95 -34.26
CA TYR A 313 -8.39 23.64 -33.75
C TYR A 313 -8.86 22.24 -34.18
N ASP A 314 -8.65 21.87 -35.45
CA ASP A 314 -9.00 20.54 -35.97
C ASP A 314 -8.27 19.41 -35.24
N ARG A 315 -6.98 19.62 -34.92
CA ARG A 315 -6.21 18.66 -34.13
C ARG A 315 -6.74 18.56 -32.71
N LEU A 316 -7.07 19.69 -32.08
CA LEU A 316 -7.67 19.69 -30.74
C LEU A 316 -9.00 18.92 -30.72
N VAL A 317 -9.87 19.13 -31.72
CA VAL A 317 -11.15 18.41 -31.85
C VAL A 317 -10.91 16.92 -32.04
N CYS A 318 -9.97 16.54 -32.91
CA CYS A 318 -9.63 15.14 -33.16
C CYS A 318 -9.08 14.44 -31.92
N GLU A 319 -8.07 15.02 -31.27
CA GLU A 319 -7.45 14.47 -30.05
C GLU A 319 -8.46 14.42 -28.89
N HIS A 320 -9.32 15.43 -28.76
CA HIS A 320 -10.40 15.44 -27.78
C HIS A 320 -11.40 14.30 -28.03
N ALA A 321 -11.80 14.06 -29.28
CA ALA A 321 -12.70 12.95 -29.64
C ALA A 321 -12.04 11.58 -29.37
N VAL A 322 -10.75 11.43 -29.67
CA VAL A 322 -9.98 10.21 -29.37
C VAL A 322 -9.91 9.99 -27.85
N ALA A 323 -9.62 11.04 -27.07
CA ALA A 323 -9.55 10.96 -25.62
C ALA A 323 -10.91 10.58 -24.99
N LEU A 324 -12.00 11.21 -25.44
CA LEU A 324 -13.36 10.86 -25.02
C LEU A 324 -13.71 9.41 -25.39
N GLY A 325 -13.30 8.95 -26.58
CA GLY A 325 -13.47 7.57 -27.01
C GLY A 325 -12.72 6.55 -26.13
N HIS A 326 -11.62 6.97 -25.50
CA HIS A 326 -10.83 6.17 -24.57
C HIS A 326 -11.28 6.27 -23.10
N ALA A 327 -12.18 7.20 -22.76
CA ALA A 327 -12.67 7.38 -21.39
C ALA A 327 -13.49 6.19 -20.85
N ILE A 328 -14.04 5.38 -21.75
CA ILE A 328 -14.80 4.16 -21.42
C ILE A 328 -14.18 2.93 -22.07
N ASP A 329 -14.18 1.81 -21.34
CA ASP A 329 -13.69 0.56 -21.91
C ASP A 329 -14.56 0.08 -23.09
N LYS A 330 -13.96 -0.58 -24.08
CA LYS A 330 -14.69 -1.14 -25.24
C LYS A 330 -15.88 -2.00 -24.80
N SER A 331 -15.72 -2.82 -23.76
CA SER A 331 -16.80 -3.66 -23.24
C SER A 331 -17.94 -2.82 -22.62
N THR A 332 -17.60 -1.78 -21.87
CA THR A 332 -18.57 -0.82 -21.31
C THR A 332 -19.32 -0.08 -22.40
N ARG A 333 -18.65 0.34 -23.47
CA ARG A 333 -19.29 0.99 -24.62
C ARG A 333 -20.33 0.10 -25.29
N VAL A 334 -20.02 -1.18 -25.50
CA VAL A 334 -20.98 -2.15 -26.04
C VAL A 334 -22.18 -2.33 -25.10
N THR A 335 -21.93 -2.43 -23.79
CA THR A 335 -23.00 -2.50 -22.78
C THR A 335 -23.88 -1.24 -22.80
N TYR A 336 -23.30 -0.05 -22.84
CA TYR A 336 -24.05 1.21 -22.87
C TYR A 336 -24.81 1.41 -24.18
N THR A 337 -24.27 0.95 -25.30
CA THR A 337 -25.00 0.90 -26.57
C THR A 337 -26.24 0.03 -26.45
N SER A 338 -26.13 -1.15 -25.81
CA SER A 338 -27.28 -2.02 -25.54
C SER A 338 -28.30 -1.34 -24.61
N HIS A 339 -27.86 -0.61 -23.59
CA HIS A 339 -28.76 0.12 -22.69
C HIS A 339 -29.54 1.21 -23.44
N LEU A 340 -28.85 1.98 -24.31
CA LEU A 340 -29.49 2.98 -25.16
C LEU A 340 -30.53 2.34 -26.08
N GLN A 341 -30.22 1.23 -26.74
CA GLN A 341 -31.17 0.54 -27.62
C GLN A 341 -32.43 0.09 -26.89
N SER A 342 -32.30 -0.39 -25.64
CA SER A 342 -33.46 -0.71 -24.80
C SER A 342 -34.31 0.52 -24.49
N TYR A 343 -33.68 1.67 -24.22
CA TYR A 343 -34.39 2.93 -23.99
C TYR A 343 -35.09 3.44 -25.25
N LEU A 344 -34.42 3.44 -26.40
CA LEU A 344 -35.03 3.82 -27.68
C LEU A 344 -36.20 2.92 -28.06
N THR A 345 -36.10 1.63 -27.77
CA THR A 345 -37.20 0.67 -27.96
C THR A 345 -38.39 1.00 -27.04
N PHE A 346 -38.12 1.32 -25.77
CA PHE A 346 -39.15 1.79 -24.84
C PHE A 346 -39.83 3.07 -25.34
N CYS A 347 -39.07 4.09 -25.75
CA CYS A 347 -39.62 5.32 -26.31
C CYS A 347 -40.49 5.03 -27.54
N LYS A 348 -40.05 4.14 -28.43
CA LYS A 348 -40.79 3.75 -29.63
C LYS A 348 -42.11 3.04 -29.31
N ILE A 349 -42.09 2.07 -28.39
CA ILE A 349 -43.29 1.28 -28.03
C ILE A 349 -44.34 2.15 -27.35
N HIS A 350 -43.93 3.13 -26.54
CA HIS A 350 -44.82 3.99 -25.78
C HIS A 350 -45.06 5.36 -26.41
N ALA A 351 -44.56 5.59 -27.63
CA ALA A 351 -44.62 6.87 -28.34
C ALA A 351 -44.11 8.07 -27.52
N PHE A 352 -43.09 7.85 -26.68
CA PHE A 352 -42.42 8.92 -25.96
C PHE A 352 -41.34 9.60 -26.80
N PRO A 353 -41.09 10.91 -26.60
CA PRO A 353 -39.89 11.56 -27.09
C PRO A 353 -38.61 10.84 -26.62
N ILE A 354 -37.53 11.01 -27.38
CA ILE A 354 -36.21 10.45 -27.01
C ILE A 354 -35.60 11.23 -25.83
N ASP A 355 -36.03 12.47 -25.58
CA ASP A 355 -35.53 13.29 -24.48
C ASP A 355 -35.78 12.62 -23.11
N PRO A 356 -34.73 12.23 -22.39
CA PRO A 356 -34.82 11.60 -21.09
C PRO A 356 -35.10 12.62 -19.98
N THR A 357 -36.37 12.98 -19.88
CA THR A 357 -36.94 13.75 -18.77
C THR A 357 -37.02 12.94 -17.47
N VAL A 358 -37.26 13.63 -16.36
CA VAL A 358 -37.48 13.01 -15.04
C VAL A 358 -38.59 11.95 -15.08
N ASP A 359 -39.72 12.26 -15.72
CA ASP A 359 -40.86 11.34 -15.82
C ASP A 359 -40.56 10.15 -16.72
N THR A 360 -40.01 10.37 -17.92
CA THR A 360 -39.71 9.28 -18.87
C THR A 360 -38.69 8.29 -18.30
N LEU A 361 -37.64 8.78 -17.61
CA LEU A 361 -36.69 7.93 -16.92
C LEU A 361 -37.36 7.16 -15.77
N SER A 362 -38.29 7.77 -15.04
CA SER A 362 -39.02 7.09 -13.96
C SER A 362 -39.93 5.98 -14.51
N PHE A 363 -40.64 6.22 -15.62
CA PHE A 363 -41.47 5.22 -16.28
C PHE A 363 -40.63 4.08 -16.86
N PHE A 364 -39.49 4.42 -17.48
CA PHE A 364 -38.54 3.43 -17.95
C PHE A 364 -38.05 2.52 -16.81
N VAL A 365 -37.78 3.08 -15.62
CA VAL A 365 -37.37 2.29 -14.45
C VAL A 365 -38.44 1.28 -14.09
N VAL A 366 -39.71 1.71 -13.98
CA VAL A 366 -40.82 0.82 -13.64
C VAL A 366 -40.96 -0.27 -14.70
N PHE A 367 -41.02 0.10 -15.97
CA PHE A 367 -41.15 -0.83 -17.09
C PHE A 367 -40.03 -1.88 -17.08
N MET A 368 -38.77 -1.45 -17.03
CA MET A 368 -37.64 -2.37 -17.07
C MET A 368 -37.54 -3.25 -15.83
N CYS A 369 -37.96 -2.78 -14.65
CA CYS A 369 -37.95 -3.61 -13.44
C CYS A 369 -38.93 -4.79 -13.50
N HIS A 370 -39.91 -4.79 -14.42
CA HIS A 370 -40.75 -5.96 -14.67
C HIS A 370 -40.04 -7.03 -15.51
N HIS A 371 -39.05 -6.65 -16.31
CA HIS A 371 -38.35 -7.54 -17.24
C HIS A 371 -36.96 -7.96 -16.73
N ILE A 372 -36.28 -7.10 -15.96
CA ILE A 372 -34.94 -7.34 -15.45
C ILE A 372 -34.82 -6.91 -13.98
N LYS A 373 -33.76 -7.38 -13.31
CA LYS A 373 -33.53 -7.05 -11.89
C LYS A 373 -33.36 -5.54 -11.69
N PRO A 374 -33.96 -4.93 -10.64
CA PRO A 374 -33.84 -3.49 -10.38
C PRO A 374 -32.40 -2.97 -10.28
N VAL A 375 -31.46 -3.78 -9.78
CA VAL A 375 -30.02 -3.44 -9.75
C VAL A 375 -29.43 -3.29 -11.15
N SER A 376 -29.92 -4.05 -12.12
CA SER A 376 -29.50 -3.93 -13.53
C SER A 376 -30.04 -2.65 -14.15
N VAL A 377 -31.28 -2.25 -13.83
CA VAL A 377 -31.90 -1.02 -14.34
C VAL A 377 -31.08 0.23 -13.98
N ASP A 378 -30.48 0.28 -12.79
CA ASP A 378 -29.58 1.37 -12.38
C ASP A 378 -28.35 1.52 -13.31
N SER A 379 -27.80 0.38 -13.75
CA SER A 379 -26.74 0.33 -14.76
C SER A 379 -27.23 0.79 -16.14
N TYR A 380 -28.47 0.45 -16.51
CA TYR A 380 -29.09 0.92 -17.75
C TYR A 380 -29.20 2.44 -17.76
N LEU A 381 -29.74 3.04 -16.70
CA LEU A 381 -29.80 4.50 -16.56
C LEU A 381 -28.44 5.16 -16.71
N SER A 382 -27.39 4.57 -16.13
CA SER A 382 -26.02 5.09 -16.25
C SER A 382 -25.51 5.05 -17.70
N GLY A 383 -25.80 3.98 -18.45
CA GLY A 383 -25.44 3.87 -19.86
C GLY A 383 -26.23 4.82 -20.76
N ILE A 384 -27.53 4.98 -20.51
CA ILE A 384 -28.39 5.94 -21.22
C ILE A 384 -27.87 7.36 -20.99
N CYS A 385 -27.60 7.73 -19.74
CA CYS A 385 -27.01 9.02 -19.39
C CYS A 385 -25.73 9.28 -20.17
N ASN A 386 -24.80 8.34 -20.14
CA ASN A 386 -23.51 8.49 -20.82
C ASN A 386 -23.64 8.65 -22.33
N GLN A 387 -24.57 7.94 -22.98
CA GLN A 387 -24.73 8.00 -24.43
C GLN A 387 -25.47 9.26 -24.89
N LEU A 388 -26.44 9.74 -24.13
CA LEU A 388 -27.32 10.83 -24.54
C LEU A 388 -26.92 12.21 -24.00
N GLU A 389 -25.95 12.30 -23.07
CA GLU A 389 -25.50 13.56 -22.45
C GLU A 389 -25.03 14.63 -23.44
N HIS A 390 -24.42 14.23 -24.56
CA HIS A 390 -24.00 15.18 -25.60
C HIS A 390 -25.18 15.83 -26.35
N LEU A 391 -26.37 15.22 -26.35
CA LEU A 391 -27.60 15.74 -26.95
C LEU A 391 -28.50 16.40 -25.90
N PHE A 392 -28.50 15.89 -24.68
CA PHE A 392 -29.36 16.31 -23.58
C PHE A 392 -28.51 16.62 -22.33
N PRO A 393 -27.99 17.85 -22.19
CA PRO A 393 -27.05 18.21 -21.13
C PRO A 393 -27.58 17.97 -19.70
N TYR A 394 -28.89 18.11 -19.49
CA TYR A 394 -29.53 17.96 -18.18
C TYR A 394 -29.85 16.51 -17.79
N ILE A 395 -29.51 15.53 -18.63
CA ILE A 395 -29.85 14.11 -18.41
C ILE A 395 -29.37 13.55 -17.06
N ARG A 396 -28.18 14.00 -16.60
CA ARG A 396 -27.62 13.54 -15.33
C ARG A 396 -28.38 14.09 -14.14
N ASP A 397 -28.86 15.33 -14.23
CA ASP A 397 -29.69 15.96 -13.21
C ASP A 397 -31.08 15.29 -13.18
N ASN A 398 -31.65 15.01 -14.35
CA ASN A 398 -32.90 14.26 -14.49
C ASN A 398 -32.80 12.87 -13.83
N ARG A 399 -31.71 12.13 -14.08
CA ARG A 399 -31.45 10.83 -13.42
C ARG A 399 -31.32 10.97 -11.90
N ARG A 400 -30.68 12.04 -11.41
CA ARG A 400 -30.46 12.28 -9.97
C ARG A 400 -31.69 12.80 -9.23
N SER A 401 -32.73 13.20 -9.96
CA SER A 401 -33.98 13.69 -9.39
C SER A 401 -34.55 12.75 -8.32
N SER A 402 -35.28 13.34 -7.38
CA SER A 402 -35.91 12.61 -6.28
C SER A 402 -36.92 11.58 -6.79
N LEU A 403 -37.63 11.87 -7.88
CA LEU A 403 -38.61 10.96 -8.47
C LEU A 403 -37.93 9.67 -8.97
N VAL A 404 -36.94 9.77 -9.88
CA VAL A 404 -36.23 8.61 -10.43
C VAL A 404 -35.59 7.78 -9.32
N SER A 405 -34.94 8.44 -8.36
CA SER A 405 -34.31 7.77 -7.21
C SER A 405 -35.31 7.03 -6.34
N ARG A 406 -36.48 7.63 -6.05
CA ARG A 406 -37.55 7.01 -5.26
C ARG A 406 -38.20 5.86 -6.02
N THR A 407 -38.43 6.00 -7.32
CA THR A 407 -38.99 4.94 -8.17
C THR A 407 -38.07 3.72 -8.18
N LEU A 408 -36.78 3.92 -8.39
CA LEU A 408 -35.80 2.82 -8.33
C LEU A 408 -35.75 2.17 -6.95
N LYS A 409 -35.84 2.96 -5.87
CA LYS A 409 -35.93 2.45 -4.48
C LYS A 409 -37.21 1.63 -4.28
N GLY A 410 -38.34 2.07 -4.83
CA GLY A 410 -39.61 1.35 -4.83
C GLY A 410 -39.50 0.00 -5.54
N CYS A 411 -38.99 -0.03 -6.76
CA CYS A 411 -38.78 -1.27 -7.51
C CYS A 411 -37.79 -2.22 -6.82
N LYS A 412 -36.73 -1.69 -6.20
CA LYS A 412 -35.80 -2.47 -5.36
C LYS A 412 -36.49 -3.10 -4.13
N ARG A 413 -37.57 -2.52 -3.61
CA ARG A 413 -38.35 -3.13 -2.51
C ARG A 413 -39.35 -4.16 -3.01
N LEU A 414 -39.96 -3.93 -4.16
CA LEU A 414 -41.01 -4.79 -4.72
C LEU A 414 -40.48 -6.07 -5.36
N SER A 415 -39.32 -6.02 -6.03
CA SER A 415 -38.91 -7.08 -6.98
C SER A 415 -37.45 -7.49 -6.87
N ASN A 416 -36.73 -7.06 -5.82
CA ASN A 416 -35.33 -7.43 -5.67
C ASN A 416 -35.18 -8.84 -5.11
N THR A 417 -34.37 -9.64 -5.79
CA THR A 417 -34.03 -11.00 -5.37
C THR A 417 -32.61 -11.03 -4.79
N PRO A 418 -32.33 -11.92 -3.81
CA PRO A 418 -30.98 -12.08 -3.31
C PRO A 418 -29.96 -12.33 -4.45
N PRO A 419 -28.75 -11.75 -4.37
CA PRO A 419 -27.74 -11.97 -5.39
C PRO A 419 -27.28 -13.44 -5.39
N SER A 420 -27.45 -14.13 -6.52
CA SER A 420 -26.88 -15.48 -6.72
C SER A 420 -25.37 -15.37 -6.93
N ARG A 421 -24.60 -15.77 -5.91
CA ARG A 421 -23.13 -15.76 -5.94
C ARG A 421 -22.60 -17.14 -6.33
N LYS A 422 -21.47 -17.16 -7.04
CA LYS A 422 -20.77 -18.41 -7.37
C LYS A 422 -19.99 -18.89 -6.15
N LEU A 423 -19.98 -20.21 -5.93
CA LEU A 423 -19.31 -20.81 -4.78
C LEU A 423 -17.78 -20.65 -4.89
N PRO A 424 -17.06 -20.47 -3.77
CA PRO A 424 -15.60 -20.41 -3.77
C PRO A 424 -15.01 -21.78 -4.11
N LEU A 425 -13.96 -21.83 -4.94
CA LEU A 425 -13.20 -23.07 -5.13
C LEU A 425 -12.41 -23.40 -3.85
N SER A 426 -12.27 -24.67 -3.56
CA SER A 426 -11.39 -25.17 -2.49
C SER A 426 -10.18 -25.86 -3.09
N VAL A 427 -9.17 -26.18 -2.28
CA VAL A 427 -7.95 -26.86 -2.75
C VAL A 427 -8.27 -28.25 -3.31
N GLU A 428 -9.24 -28.95 -2.72
CA GLU A 428 -9.71 -30.25 -3.21
C GLU A 428 -10.28 -30.15 -4.63
N HIS A 429 -11.01 -29.06 -4.93
CA HIS A 429 -11.47 -28.79 -6.29
C HIS A 429 -10.30 -28.53 -7.25
N ILE A 430 -9.22 -27.85 -6.79
CA ILE A 430 -8.02 -27.65 -7.60
C ILE A 430 -7.37 -29.01 -7.91
N LEU A 431 -7.17 -29.86 -6.90
CA LEU A 431 -6.63 -31.21 -7.07
C LEU A 431 -7.48 -32.06 -8.02
N MET A 432 -8.81 -32.00 -7.90
CA MET A 432 -9.73 -32.69 -8.80
C MET A 432 -9.57 -32.22 -10.25
N LEU A 433 -9.43 -30.91 -10.48
CA LEU A 433 -9.18 -30.35 -11.81
C LEU A 433 -7.83 -30.83 -12.36
N LEU A 434 -6.76 -30.77 -11.56
CA LEU A 434 -5.42 -31.22 -11.97
C LEU A 434 -5.40 -32.71 -12.33
N ASN A 435 -6.11 -33.55 -11.56
CA ASN A 435 -6.17 -35.00 -11.81
C ASN A 435 -7.02 -35.35 -13.04
N THR A 436 -8.09 -34.59 -13.31
CA THR A 436 -8.99 -34.87 -14.44
C THR A 436 -8.38 -34.45 -15.80
N PHE A 437 -7.47 -33.49 -15.80
CA PHE A 437 -6.81 -32.98 -17.00
C PHE A 437 -5.31 -33.33 -17.01
N PRO A 438 -4.90 -34.56 -17.37
CA PRO A 438 -3.51 -34.97 -17.27
C PRO A 438 -2.55 -34.06 -18.07
N ASP A 439 -1.33 -33.91 -17.58
CA ASP A 439 -0.25 -33.04 -18.12
C ASP A 439 0.26 -33.46 -19.52
N THR A 440 -0.38 -34.42 -20.18
CA THR A 440 -0.02 -34.94 -21.51
C THR A 440 -0.36 -33.97 -22.64
N SER A 441 -1.30 -33.04 -22.42
CA SER A 441 -1.71 -32.06 -23.42
C SER A 441 -1.20 -30.66 -23.08
N TYR A 442 -0.69 -29.96 -24.09
CA TYR A 442 -0.30 -28.54 -23.98
C TYR A 442 -1.42 -27.67 -23.41
N ASP A 443 -2.66 -27.88 -23.85
CA ASP A 443 -3.81 -27.09 -23.39
C ASP A 443 -4.24 -27.44 -21.96
N ASN A 444 -3.90 -28.64 -21.47
CA ASN A 444 -4.08 -29.00 -20.06
C ASN A 444 -3.05 -28.30 -19.18
N LEU A 445 -1.77 -28.26 -19.61
CA LEU A 445 -0.74 -27.46 -18.93
C LEU A 445 -1.14 -25.98 -18.84
N LEU A 446 -1.65 -25.41 -19.93
CA LEU A 446 -2.19 -24.04 -19.92
C LEU A 446 -3.35 -23.89 -18.94
N PHE A 447 -4.31 -24.82 -18.96
CA PHE A 447 -5.46 -24.79 -18.07
C PHE A 447 -5.02 -24.84 -16.61
N HIS A 448 -4.08 -25.72 -16.26
CA HIS A 448 -3.49 -25.83 -14.93
C HIS A 448 -2.84 -24.52 -14.51
N ALA A 449 -1.98 -23.96 -15.37
CA ALA A 449 -1.29 -22.71 -15.10
C ALA A 449 -2.25 -21.53 -14.88
N ILE A 450 -3.38 -21.47 -15.60
CA ILE A 450 -4.43 -20.45 -15.38
C ILE A 450 -5.19 -20.71 -14.08
N VAL A 451 -5.52 -21.97 -13.74
CA VAL A 451 -6.21 -22.33 -12.50
C VAL A 451 -5.38 -21.94 -11.29
N ILE A 452 -4.12 -22.37 -11.21
CA ILE A 452 -3.24 -22.06 -10.07
C ILE A 452 -2.95 -20.56 -9.98
N SER A 453 -2.70 -19.89 -11.10
CA SER A 453 -2.46 -18.45 -11.12
C SER A 453 -3.71 -17.69 -10.71
N GLY A 454 -4.87 -18.10 -11.18
CA GLY A 454 -6.16 -17.51 -10.83
C GLY A 454 -6.51 -17.65 -9.35
N PHE A 455 -6.23 -18.83 -8.78
CA PHE A 455 -6.49 -19.15 -7.39
C PHE A 455 -5.50 -18.47 -6.44
N PHE A 456 -4.19 -18.76 -6.55
CA PHE A 456 -3.18 -18.24 -5.63
C PHE A 456 -2.85 -16.76 -5.87
N GLY A 457 -3.01 -16.27 -7.11
CA GLY A 457 -2.85 -14.84 -7.45
C GLY A 457 -4.13 -14.01 -7.27
N LEU A 458 -5.24 -14.61 -6.83
CA LEU A 458 -6.54 -13.97 -6.63
C LEU A 458 -7.03 -13.19 -7.86
N HIS A 459 -6.81 -13.72 -9.07
CA HIS A 459 -7.21 -13.05 -10.29
C HIS A 459 -8.69 -13.22 -10.61
N ARG A 460 -9.29 -12.17 -11.14
CA ARG A 460 -10.54 -12.32 -11.90
C ARG A 460 -10.17 -13.04 -13.21
N LEU A 461 -10.94 -14.07 -13.59
CA LEU A 461 -10.66 -14.85 -14.80
C LEU A 461 -10.41 -13.98 -16.04
N GLY A 462 -11.20 -12.92 -16.27
CA GLY A 462 -11.04 -12.00 -17.41
C GLY A 462 -9.75 -11.17 -17.43
N LYS A 463 -8.79 -11.43 -16.53
CA LYS A 463 -7.42 -10.93 -16.59
C LYS A 463 -6.42 -11.94 -17.15
N LEU A 464 -6.79 -13.22 -17.18
CA LEU A 464 -5.98 -14.33 -17.66
C LEU A 464 -6.44 -14.82 -19.04
N VAL A 465 -7.67 -14.50 -19.43
CA VAL A 465 -8.31 -14.96 -20.68
C VAL A 465 -8.92 -13.78 -21.42
N ASP A 466 -9.10 -13.93 -22.73
CA ASP A 466 -9.76 -12.94 -23.56
C ASP A 466 -11.29 -13.10 -23.55
N PRO A 467 -12.03 -12.01 -23.85
CA PRO A 467 -13.46 -12.10 -24.15
C PRO A 467 -13.75 -13.06 -25.30
N ASP A 468 -14.93 -13.68 -25.30
CA ASP A 468 -15.35 -14.56 -26.41
C ASP A 468 -15.55 -13.80 -27.73
N ARG A 469 -15.81 -12.49 -27.62
CA ARG A 469 -16.00 -11.56 -28.73
C ARG A 469 -14.66 -10.94 -29.17
N PRO A 470 -14.16 -11.22 -30.40
CA PRO A 470 -12.86 -10.73 -30.86
C PRO A 470 -12.72 -9.20 -30.91
N ASP A 471 -13.82 -8.48 -31.17
CA ASP A 471 -13.84 -7.01 -31.21
C ASP A 471 -13.50 -6.36 -29.85
N LEU A 472 -13.68 -7.11 -28.77
CA LEU A 472 -13.38 -6.70 -27.40
C LEU A 472 -11.95 -7.04 -26.97
N HIS A 473 -11.17 -7.74 -27.80
CA HIS A 473 -9.78 -8.08 -27.49
C HIS A 473 -8.94 -6.80 -27.39
N ASN A 474 -8.06 -6.78 -26.39
CA ASN A 474 -7.20 -5.62 -26.14
C ASN A 474 -5.82 -6.08 -25.69
N TRP A 475 -4.86 -5.97 -26.61
CA TRP A 475 -3.48 -6.36 -26.39
C TRP A 475 -2.79 -5.64 -25.22
N ARG A 476 -3.24 -4.42 -24.87
CA ARG A 476 -2.73 -3.66 -23.71
C ARG A 476 -3.10 -4.31 -22.38
N LYS A 477 -4.12 -5.17 -22.34
CA LYS A 477 -4.54 -5.90 -21.14
C LYS A 477 -3.91 -7.28 -21.02
N THR A 478 -3.29 -7.78 -22.09
CA THR A 478 -2.69 -9.11 -22.15
C THR A 478 -1.37 -9.14 -21.37
N ILE A 479 -1.27 -10.05 -20.39
CA ILE A 479 -0.04 -10.29 -19.62
C ILE A 479 1.06 -10.75 -20.58
N LYS A 480 2.24 -10.13 -20.47
CA LYS A 480 3.36 -10.39 -21.38
C LYS A 480 4.28 -11.46 -20.82
N ARG A 481 4.72 -12.38 -21.70
CA ARG A 481 5.74 -13.38 -21.36
C ARG A 481 7.04 -12.72 -20.88
N SER A 482 7.41 -11.57 -21.43
CA SER A 482 8.61 -10.81 -21.05
C SER A 482 8.58 -10.29 -19.61
N SER A 483 7.41 -10.19 -18.99
CA SER A 483 7.28 -9.75 -17.59
C SER A 483 7.45 -10.87 -16.57
N VAL A 484 7.61 -12.12 -17.02
CA VAL A 484 7.59 -13.30 -16.17
C VAL A 484 8.99 -13.60 -15.65
N HIS A 485 9.12 -13.71 -14.33
CA HIS A 485 10.33 -14.18 -13.66
C HIS A 485 10.03 -15.45 -12.87
N LEU A 486 10.88 -16.47 -13.07
CA LEU A 486 10.86 -17.71 -12.28
C LEU A 486 11.97 -17.66 -11.24
N PHE A 487 11.63 -18.03 -10.00
CA PHE A 487 12.56 -18.22 -8.89
C PHE A 487 12.40 -19.66 -8.37
N GLU A 488 13.26 -20.08 -7.44
CA GLU A 488 13.19 -21.42 -6.85
C GLU A 488 11.86 -21.65 -6.11
N ASP A 489 11.46 -20.68 -5.29
CA ASP A 489 10.30 -20.80 -4.39
C ASP A 489 9.08 -19.98 -4.83
N ASN A 490 9.14 -19.30 -5.97
CA ASN A 490 8.01 -18.49 -6.45
C ASN A 490 8.13 -18.16 -7.94
N PHE A 491 7.05 -17.63 -8.50
CA PHE A 491 7.10 -16.99 -9.80
C PHE A 491 6.34 -15.66 -9.76
N SER A 492 6.72 -14.76 -10.66
CA SER A 492 6.10 -13.46 -10.77
C SER A 492 5.82 -13.04 -12.20
N TYR A 493 4.87 -12.14 -12.37
CA TYR A 493 4.59 -11.46 -13.63
C TYR A 493 3.89 -10.13 -13.40
N VAL A 494 3.93 -9.24 -14.40
CA VAL A 494 3.24 -7.96 -14.34
C VAL A 494 1.84 -8.10 -14.92
N LEU A 495 0.84 -7.78 -14.11
CA LEU A 495 -0.54 -7.60 -14.56
C LEU A 495 -0.67 -6.18 -15.13
N PRO A 496 -0.89 -5.99 -16.45
CA PRO A 496 -0.80 -4.66 -17.07
C PRO A 496 -1.88 -3.67 -16.60
N THR A 497 -3.05 -4.17 -16.22
CA THR A 497 -4.16 -3.34 -15.74
C THR A 497 -5.02 -4.09 -14.74
N HIS A 498 -5.61 -3.40 -13.78
CA HIS A 498 -6.71 -3.93 -12.98
C HIS A 498 -7.74 -2.85 -12.65
N LYS A 499 -8.95 -3.26 -12.22
CA LYS A 499 -10.07 -2.31 -12.01
C LYS A 499 -9.82 -1.25 -10.91
N ALA A 500 -8.83 -1.47 -10.06
CA ALA A 500 -8.45 -0.55 -8.99
C ALA A 500 -7.15 0.21 -9.30
N ASP A 501 -6.68 0.15 -10.56
CA ASP A 501 -5.50 0.87 -11.05
C ASP A 501 -5.96 2.02 -11.97
N PRO A 502 -6.27 3.20 -11.42
CA PRO A 502 -6.64 4.36 -12.22
C PRO A 502 -5.48 4.89 -13.08
N HIS A 503 -4.24 4.64 -12.67
CA HIS A 503 -3.03 5.19 -13.31
C HIS A 503 -2.37 4.24 -14.32
N HIS A 504 -2.90 3.02 -14.48
CA HIS A 504 -2.38 2.00 -15.41
C HIS A 504 -0.90 1.66 -15.17
N LEU A 505 -0.43 1.76 -13.92
CA LEU A 505 0.96 1.45 -13.55
C LEU A 505 1.23 -0.06 -13.59
N GLY A 506 0.19 -0.87 -13.70
CA GLY A 506 0.28 -2.32 -13.62
C GLY A 506 0.49 -2.78 -12.18
N SER A 507 0.60 -4.09 -11.98
CA SER A 507 0.88 -4.64 -10.64
C SER A 507 1.75 -5.87 -10.76
N HIS A 508 2.83 -5.91 -9.98
CA HIS A 508 3.64 -7.10 -9.82
C HIS A 508 2.86 -8.13 -9.01
N VAL A 509 2.65 -9.30 -9.61
CA VAL A 509 2.02 -10.46 -8.99
C VAL A 509 3.13 -11.43 -8.64
N ILE A 510 3.20 -11.84 -7.38
CA ILE A 510 4.15 -12.85 -6.90
C ILE A 510 3.32 -14.00 -6.31
N ILE A 511 3.57 -15.23 -6.76
CA ILE A 511 2.88 -16.44 -6.32
C ILE A 511 3.92 -17.40 -5.73
N SER A 512 3.77 -17.73 -4.45
CA SER A 512 4.68 -18.61 -3.70
C SER A 512 4.44 -20.09 -4.01
N SER A 513 5.49 -20.88 -3.86
CA SER A 513 5.47 -22.35 -3.83
C SER A 513 5.03 -22.92 -2.49
N ASP A 514 4.96 -22.11 -1.43
CA ASP A 514 4.73 -22.51 -0.03
C ASP A 514 3.26 -22.90 0.26
N HIS A 515 2.84 -23.98 -0.40
CA HIS A 515 1.52 -24.57 -0.32
C HIS A 515 1.67 -26.10 -0.25
N PRO A 516 1.19 -26.75 0.83
CA PRO A 516 1.45 -28.16 1.15
C PRO A 516 0.78 -29.11 0.16
N ASP A 517 -0.38 -28.72 -0.38
CA ASP A 517 -1.18 -29.61 -1.23
C ASP A 517 -0.85 -29.48 -2.72
N VAL A 518 -0.38 -28.32 -3.16
CA VAL A 518 -0.16 -28.00 -4.58
C VAL A 518 1.05 -27.09 -4.71
N ASN A 519 2.07 -27.48 -5.47
CA ASN A 519 3.20 -26.60 -5.80
C ASN A 519 2.90 -25.79 -7.07
N PRO A 520 2.55 -24.49 -6.98
CA PRO A 520 2.14 -23.71 -8.14
C PRO A 520 3.31 -23.43 -9.09
N THR A 521 4.52 -23.21 -8.57
CA THR A 521 5.69 -22.91 -9.37
C THR A 521 6.06 -24.07 -10.29
N ARG A 522 5.98 -25.32 -9.80
CA ARG A 522 6.21 -26.53 -10.63
C ARG A 522 5.21 -26.61 -11.79
N ILE A 523 3.93 -26.40 -11.51
CA ILE A 523 2.86 -26.46 -12.50
C ILE A 523 3.03 -25.34 -13.55
N PHE A 524 3.31 -24.12 -13.09
CA PHE A 524 3.52 -22.97 -13.95
C PHE A 524 4.77 -23.15 -14.82
N ALA A 525 5.88 -23.64 -14.26
CA ALA A 525 7.12 -23.90 -14.99
C ALA A 525 6.96 -25.01 -16.04
N ALA A 526 6.12 -26.02 -15.81
CA ALA A 526 5.80 -27.04 -16.81
C ALA A 526 5.13 -26.43 -18.04
N TYR A 527 4.11 -25.58 -17.84
CA TYR A 527 3.49 -24.82 -18.92
C TYR A 527 4.47 -23.87 -19.61
N LEU A 528 5.27 -23.11 -18.84
CA LEU A 528 6.19 -22.12 -19.40
C LEU A 528 7.22 -22.76 -20.33
N ARG A 529 7.77 -23.92 -19.94
CA ARG A 529 8.70 -24.69 -20.79
C ARG A 529 8.04 -25.16 -22.08
N ALA A 530 6.84 -25.74 -22.01
CA ALA A 530 6.10 -26.19 -23.19
C ALA A 530 5.74 -25.01 -24.12
N ARG A 531 5.34 -23.88 -23.53
CA ARG A 531 5.00 -22.64 -24.23
C ARG A 531 6.22 -22.02 -24.91
N ASP A 532 7.36 -21.93 -24.26
CA ASP A 532 8.57 -21.34 -24.83
C ASP A 532 9.22 -22.24 -25.90
N ALA A 533 9.05 -23.56 -25.78
CA ALA A 533 9.46 -24.51 -26.82
C ALA A 533 8.63 -24.34 -28.11
N LYS A 534 7.31 -24.13 -27.98
CA LYS A 534 6.39 -24.02 -29.14
C LYS A 534 6.24 -22.60 -29.69
N PHE A 535 6.27 -21.58 -28.82
CA PHE A 535 5.91 -20.19 -29.13
C PHE A 535 6.94 -19.19 -28.61
N ARG A 536 8.22 -19.40 -28.95
CA ARG A 536 9.37 -18.61 -28.47
C ARG A 536 9.17 -17.09 -28.59
N PHE A 537 8.67 -16.62 -29.72
CA PHE A 537 8.55 -15.18 -30.02
C PHE A 537 7.15 -14.59 -29.79
N GLN A 538 6.19 -15.41 -29.37
CA GLN A 538 4.87 -14.87 -29.06
C GLN A 538 4.94 -14.03 -27.79
N PRO A 539 4.33 -12.82 -27.73
CA PRO A 539 4.47 -11.98 -26.55
C PRO A 539 3.42 -12.25 -25.46
N ALA A 540 2.32 -12.95 -25.75
CA ALA A 540 1.32 -13.31 -24.73
C ALA A 540 1.82 -14.41 -23.80
N LEU A 541 1.56 -14.30 -22.49
CA LEU A 541 1.87 -15.36 -21.54
C LEU A 541 0.97 -16.58 -21.75
N TRP A 542 -0.34 -16.37 -21.76
CA TRP A 542 -1.35 -17.42 -21.89
C TRP A 542 -1.69 -17.65 -23.35
N ILE A 543 -1.30 -18.80 -23.88
CA ILE A 543 -1.45 -19.13 -25.29
C ILE A 543 -1.90 -20.59 -25.39
N THR A 544 -2.98 -20.85 -26.12
CA THR A 544 -3.50 -22.18 -26.49
C THR A 544 -2.64 -22.84 -27.56
N SER A 545 -2.87 -24.12 -27.79
CA SER A 545 -2.10 -24.93 -28.75
C SER A 545 -2.15 -24.42 -30.20
N ASP A 546 -3.13 -23.58 -30.54
CA ASP A 546 -3.32 -22.86 -31.82
C ASP A 546 -2.66 -21.47 -31.87
N GLY A 547 -1.96 -21.04 -30.82
CA GLY A 547 -1.24 -19.77 -30.78
C GLY A 547 -2.08 -18.56 -30.33
N ARG A 548 -3.34 -18.75 -29.90
CA ARG A 548 -4.23 -17.67 -29.46
C ARG A 548 -4.29 -17.55 -27.95
N VAL A 549 -4.73 -16.41 -27.43
CA VAL A 549 -5.05 -16.29 -25.99
C VAL A 549 -6.34 -17.07 -25.73
N PRO A 550 -6.42 -17.91 -24.68
CA PRO A 550 -7.64 -18.65 -24.38
C PRO A 550 -8.80 -17.69 -24.12
N THR A 551 -10.00 -18.07 -24.57
CA THR A 551 -11.23 -17.31 -24.30
C THR A 551 -11.87 -17.70 -22.97
N ARG A 552 -12.79 -16.88 -22.49
CA ARG A 552 -13.60 -17.21 -21.32
C ARG A 552 -14.40 -18.50 -21.49
N SER A 553 -15.04 -18.71 -22.64
CA SER A 553 -15.78 -19.94 -22.94
C SER A 553 -14.87 -21.17 -22.96
N TRP A 554 -13.65 -21.05 -23.50
CA TRP A 554 -12.64 -22.12 -23.47
C TRP A 554 -12.31 -22.57 -22.04
N PHE A 555 -12.13 -21.63 -21.11
CA PHE A 555 -11.84 -21.96 -19.71
C PHE A 555 -13.07 -22.53 -18.99
N ILE A 556 -14.23 -21.90 -19.18
CA ILE A 556 -15.47 -22.28 -18.48
C ILE A 556 -15.98 -23.64 -18.96
N SER A 557 -15.84 -24.00 -20.24
CA SER A 557 -16.24 -25.32 -20.74
C SER A 557 -15.43 -26.43 -20.07
N ARG A 558 -14.12 -26.24 -19.89
CA ARG A 558 -13.24 -27.17 -19.16
C ARG A 558 -13.62 -27.27 -17.69
N LEU A 559 -13.85 -26.14 -17.02
CA LEU A 559 -14.29 -26.12 -15.62
C LEU A 559 -15.61 -26.89 -15.43
N ARG A 560 -16.56 -26.73 -16.34
CA ARG A 560 -17.89 -27.38 -16.29
C ARG A 560 -17.88 -28.88 -16.55
N ARG A 561 -16.80 -29.43 -17.13
CA ARG A 561 -16.65 -30.89 -17.27
C ARG A 561 -16.45 -31.58 -15.92
N VAL A 562 -16.02 -30.84 -14.92
CA VAL A 562 -15.65 -31.37 -13.60
C VAL A 562 -16.56 -30.82 -12.51
N LEU A 563 -16.88 -29.53 -12.57
CA LEU A 563 -17.61 -28.82 -11.53
C LEU A 563 -18.99 -28.33 -12.01
N PRO A 564 -20.00 -28.30 -11.13
CA PRO A 564 -21.34 -27.84 -11.48
C PRO A 564 -21.38 -26.34 -11.81
N SER A 565 -22.51 -25.90 -12.36
CA SER A 565 -22.72 -24.50 -12.80
C SER A 565 -22.71 -23.46 -11.68
N SER A 566 -22.71 -23.89 -10.40
CA SER A 566 -22.48 -23.06 -9.23
C SER A 566 -21.06 -22.50 -9.15
N TYR A 567 -20.10 -23.08 -9.88
CA TYR A 567 -18.73 -22.59 -10.04
C TYR A 567 -18.53 -21.88 -11.38
N ALA A 568 -17.67 -20.86 -11.39
CA ALA A 568 -17.28 -20.13 -12.60
C ALA A 568 -15.93 -19.45 -12.40
N GLY A 569 -15.50 -18.61 -13.36
CA GLY A 569 -14.23 -17.90 -13.27
C GLY A 569 -14.06 -16.99 -12.04
N HIS A 570 -15.14 -16.54 -11.42
CA HIS A 570 -15.08 -15.76 -10.18
C HIS A 570 -14.81 -16.62 -8.94
N SER A 571 -15.10 -17.93 -9.02
CA SER A 571 -14.87 -18.90 -7.97
C SER A 571 -13.39 -19.09 -7.64
N LEU A 572 -12.49 -18.86 -8.60
CA LEU A 572 -11.03 -18.85 -8.38
C LEU A 572 -10.63 -17.78 -7.36
N ARG A 573 -11.06 -16.54 -7.60
CA ARG A 573 -10.74 -15.39 -6.74
C ARG A 573 -11.40 -15.50 -5.38
N ALA A 574 -12.66 -15.93 -5.33
CA ALA A 574 -13.35 -16.15 -4.07
C ALA A 574 -12.68 -17.28 -3.27
N GLY A 575 -12.37 -18.39 -3.94
CA GLY A 575 -11.72 -19.56 -3.36
C GLY A 575 -10.35 -19.26 -2.77
N GLY A 576 -9.48 -18.58 -3.52
CA GLY A 576 -8.16 -18.21 -3.00
C GLY A 576 -8.26 -17.28 -1.78
N ALA A 577 -9.21 -16.34 -1.75
CA ALA A 577 -9.40 -15.44 -0.62
C ALA A 577 -9.79 -16.21 0.65
N THR A 578 -10.73 -17.14 0.50
CA THR A 578 -11.14 -18.08 1.54
C THR A 578 -9.96 -18.94 2.00
N TYR A 579 -9.15 -19.46 1.08
CA TYR A 579 -7.98 -20.28 1.40
C TYR A 579 -6.93 -19.53 2.23
N PHE A 580 -6.55 -18.31 1.85
CA PHE A 580 -5.58 -17.52 2.61
C PHE A 580 -6.12 -17.11 3.98
N ALA A 581 -7.41 -16.77 4.07
CA ALA A 581 -8.05 -16.45 5.35
C ALA A 581 -8.07 -17.66 6.30
N ALA A 582 -8.37 -18.86 5.80
CA ALA A 582 -8.32 -20.09 6.58
C ALA A 582 -6.90 -20.42 7.09
N ARG A 583 -5.86 -19.92 6.41
CA ARG A 583 -4.45 -20.01 6.82
C ARG A 583 -3.99 -18.91 7.77
N GLY A 584 -4.91 -18.07 8.24
CA GLY A 584 -4.59 -17.00 9.18
C GLY A 584 -3.87 -15.80 8.56
N TRP A 585 -3.91 -15.63 7.23
CA TRP A 585 -3.40 -14.39 6.62
C TRP A 585 -4.24 -13.20 7.08
N SER A 586 -3.58 -12.06 7.33
CA SER A 586 -4.28 -10.84 7.69
C SER A 586 -5.19 -10.34 6.56
N ASP A 587 -6.29 -9.72 6.95
CA ASP A 587 -7.25 -9.07 6.07
C ASP A 587 -6.56 -8.12 5.06
N ASP A 588 -5.64 -7.29 5.53
CA ASP A 588 -4.88 -6.34 4.71
C ASP A 588 -4.04 -7.03 3.63
N ARG A 589 -3.40 -8.16 3.99
CA ARG A 589 -2.57 -8.93 3.06
C ARG A 589 -3.42 -9.57 1.95
N ILE A 590 -4.59 -10.10 2.31
CA ILE A 590 -5.54 -10.66 1.34
C ILE A 590 -6.11 -9.55 0.45
N GLN A 591 -6.45 -8.40 1.03
CA GLN A 591 -6.95 -7.23 0.33
C GLN A 591 -5.93 -6.74 -0.72
N ALA A 592 -4.67 -6.60 -0.31
CA ALA A 592 -3.55 -6.20 -1.17
C ALA A 592 -3.31 -7.24 -2.29
N LEU A 593 -3.20 -8.52 -1.95
CA LEU A 593 -2.96 -9.59 -2.94
C LEU A 593 -4.07 -9.66 -3.99
N GLY A 594 -5.32 -9.53 -3.58
CA GLY A 594 -6.44 -9.50 -4.50
C GLY A 594 -6.58 -8.18 -5.24
N ARG A 595 -5.94 -7.09 -4.80
CA ARG A 595 -6.12 -5.74 -5.33
C ARG A 595 -7.58 -5.31 -5.19
N TRP A 596 -8.09 -5.39 -3.97
CA TRP A 596 -9.39 -4.83 -3.61
C TRP A 596 -9.21 -3.44 -3.01
N SER A 597 -9.89 -2.43 -3.57
CA SER A 597 -9.95 -1.08 -3.01
C SER A 597 -10.99 -0.93 -1.88
N SER A 598 -11.71 -2.00 -1.56
CA SER A 598 -12.81 -1.99 -0.59
C SER A 598 -12.96 -3.35 0.08
N GLU A 599 -13.76 -3.38 1.14
CA GLU A 599 -14.11 -4.55 1.96
C GLU A 599 -14.94 -5.62 1.24
N ALA A 600 -15.10 -5.53 -0.08
CA ALA A 600 -15.87 -6.49 -0.87
C ALA A 600 -15.35 -7.94 -0.78
N TYR A 601 -14.09 -8.14 -0.40
CA TYR A 601 -13.52 -9.48 -0.18
C TYR A 601 -14.03 -10.14 1.09
N ARG A 602 -14.40 -9.35 2.12
CA ARG A 602 -14.93 -9.86 3.39
C ARG A 602 -16.22 -10.65 3.22
N ILE A 603 -16.98 -10.41 2.15
CA ILE A 603 -18.15 -11.22 1.81
C ILE A 603 -17.78 -12.69 1.60
N TYR A 604 -16.62 -12.98 0.98
CA TYR A 604 -16.17 -14.36 0.76
C TYR A 604 -15.66 -15.04 2.04
N ILE A 605 -15.27 -14.25 3.04
CA ILE A 605 -14.69 -14.71 4.30
C ILE A 605 -15.79 -14.89 5.37
N ARG A 606 -16.68 -13.90 5.52
CA ARG A 606 -17.74 -13.85 6.54
C ARG A 606 -18.86 -14.87 6.33
N GLU A 607 -19.11 -15.28 5.08
CA GLU A 607 -20.13 -16.27 4.76
C GLU A 607 -19.58 -17.72 4.77
N ASN A 608 -18.30 -17.94 5.14
CA ASN A 608 -17.72 -19.27 5.21
C ASN A 608 -17.68 -19.78 6.67
N PRO A 609 -18.48 -20.81 7.04
CA PRO A 609 -18.56 -21.32 8.41
C PRO A 609 -17.21 -21.83 8.96
N VAL A 610 -16.37 -22.41 8.09
CA VAL A 610 -15.06 -22.96 8.47
C VAL A 610 -14.09 -21.84 8.85
N ILE A 611 -14.17 -20.68 8.19
CA ILE A 611 -13.34 -19.53 8.54
C ILE A 611 -13.85 -18.84 9.80
N LEU A 612 -15.16 -18.74 10.01
CA LEU A 612 -15.70 -18.25 11.29
C LEU A 612 -15.20 -19.10 12.45
N GLN A 613 -15.20 -20.43 12.30
CA GLN A 613 -14.64 -21.35 13.27
C GLN A 613 -13.11 -21.20 13.43
N ALA A 614 -12.36 -21.09 12.32
CA ALA A 614 -10.92 -20.87 12.35
C ALA A 614 -10.52 -19.50 12.92
N LEU A 615 -11.33 -18.45 12.75
CA LEU A 615 -11.10 -17.12 13.36
C LEU A 615 -11.42 -17.13 14.86
N LEU A 616 -12.40 -17.94 15.30
CA LEU A 616 -12.73 -18.15 16.70
C LEU A 616 -11.65 -18.99 17.43
N HIS A 617 -11.02 -19.95 16.74
CA HIS A 617 -10.02 -20.85 17.33
C HIS A 617 -8.55 -20.49 17.01
N GLY A 618 -8.27 -19.72 15.95
CA GLY A 618 -6.94 -19.55 15.35
C GLY A 618 -6.17 -18.28 15.73
N ARG A 619 -6.67 -17.46 16.67
CA ARG A 619 -5.86 -16.38 17.29
C ARG A 619 -4.93 -16.88 18.39
N VAL A 620 -4.86 -18.19 18.62
CA VAL A 620 -3.89 -18.82 19.51
C VAL A 620 -2.79 -19.46 18.66
N LEU A 621 -1.62 -18.79 18.66
CA LEU A 621 -0.27 -19.27 18.33
C LEU A 621 0.07 -19.58 16.86
N GLN A 622 1.08 -18.86 16.34
CA GLN A 622 2.35 -19.47 15.94
C GLN A 622 3.50 -18.45 16.08
N ARG A 623 4.26 -18.58 17.17
CA ARG A 623 5.68 -18.23 17.25
C ARG A 623 6.45 -19.49 16.86
N SER A 624 7.31 -19.39 15.86
CA SER A 624 8.52 -20.20 15.72
C SER A 624 9.58 -19.32 15.07
#